data_AF-A0A838AG85-F1
#
_entry.id   AF-A0A838AG85-F1
#
_cell.length_a   1.000
_cell.length_b   1.000
_cell.length_c   1.000
_cell.angle_alpha   90.00
_cell.angle_beta   90.00
_cell.angle_gamma   90.00
#
_symmetry.space_group_name_H-M   'P 1'
#
loop_
_entity.id
_entity.type
_entity.pdbx_description
1 polymer ?
#
loop_
_entity_poly.entity_id
_entity_poly.type
_entity_poly.pdbx_seq_one_letter_code
_entity_poly.pdbx_strand_id
1 'polypeptide(L)' 'MQTHDDQDGAAAPDGERHEDDAAQDRDPKVGITEAVSRLDELEQLPLAEHVERFEAVHTELTVALSDIDKV' A
#
# COMPACT_ATOMS: atom_id res chain seq x y z
N MET A 1 28.19 -53.25 0.12
CA MET A 1 27.22 -52.52 0.97
C MET A 1 27.58 -51.04 0.92
N GLN A 2 27.22 -50.34 -0.16
CA GLN A 2 27.41 -48.89 -0.30
C GLN A 2 26.08 -48.35 -0.83
N THR A 3 25.34 -47.61 0.01
CA THR A 3 24.05 -47.01 -0.34
C THR A 3 24.12 -45.52 -0.04
N HIS A 4 23.88 -44.73 -1.09
CA HIS A 4 23.18 -43.44 -1.19
C HIS A 4 23.33 -42.48 0.00
N ASP A 5 24.09 -41.40 -0.19
CA ASP A 5 23.58 -40.11 -0.71
C ASP A 5 22.74 -39.40 0.37
N ASP A 6 23.46 -38.80 1.31
CA ASP A 6 22.94 -37.88 2.34
C ASP A 6 23.04 -36.47 1.76
N GLN A 7 22.16 -36.17 0.81
CA GLN A 7 21.85 -34.81 0.35
C GLN A 7 20.34 -34.57 0.52
N ASP A 8 19.91 -34.50 1.77
CA ASP A 8 18.69 -33.81 2.17
C ASP A 8 19.13 -32.34 2.39
N GLY A 9 19.13 -31.48 1.38
CA GLY A 9 17.92 -31.13 0.65
C GLY A 9 17.28 -29.94 1.36
N ALA A 10 17.98 -28.81 1.33
CA ALA A 10 17.51 -27.44 1.57
C ALA A 10 16.37 -27.25 2.57
N ALA A 11 16.69 -26.60 3.70
CA ALA A 11 15.73 -25.81 4.45
C ALA A 11 14.97 -24.90 3.48
N ALA A 12 13.74 -25.26 3.15
CA ALA A 12 12.80 -24.34 2.56
C ALA A 12 12.57 -23.23 3.60
N PRO A 13 12.78 -21.94 3.28
CA PRO A 13 12.23 -20.87 4.08
C PRO A 13 10.71 -20.83 3.82
N ASP A 14 9.99 -21.78 4.41
CA ASP A 14 8.54 -21.70 4.52
C ASP A 14 8.23 -20.66 5.61
N GLY A 15 8.02 -19.42 5.19
CA GLY A 15 7.66 -18.36 6.11
C GLY A 15 8.12 -16.97 5.74
N GLU A 16 8.27 -16.63 4.45
CA GLU A 16 7.82 -15.31 4.01
C GLU A 16 6.29 -15.28 4.19
N ARG A 17 5.85 -15.24 5.46
CA ARG A 17 4.52 -14.73 5.77
C ARG A 17 4.56 -13.33 5.20
N HIS A 18 3.89 -13.16 4.07
CA HIS A 18 3.63 -11.87 3.45
C HIS A 18 3.28 -10.87 4.56
N GLU A 19 4.30 -10.13 5.02
CA GLU A 19 4.13 -8.94 5.87
C GLU A 19 3.44 -7.82 5.05
N ASP A 20 3.22 -8.08 3.75
CA ASP A 20 2.54 -7.24 2.77
C ASP A 20 1.00 -7.23 2.92
N ASP A 21 0.40 -8.21 3.58
CA ASP A 21 -1.08 -8.35 3.66
C ASP A 21 -1.71 -7.40 4.69
N ALA A 22 -0.93 -6.90 5.66
CA ALA A 22 -1.43 -6.02 6.72
C ALA A 22 -1.76 -4.59 6.23
N ALA A 23 -1.34 -4.21 5.02
CA ALA A 23 -1.59 -2.89 4.43
C ALA A 23 -2.83 -2.85 3.51
N GLN A 24 -3.42 -4.00 3.18
CA GLN A 24 -4.40 -4.12 2.08
C GLN A 24 -5.87 -4.08 2.52
N ASP A 25 -6.17 -4.21 3.81
CA ASP A 25 -7.55 -4.19 4.34
C ASP A 25 -7.89 -2.85 5.01
N ARG A 26 -7.60 -1.73 4.33
CA ARG A 26 -8.11 -0.42 4.74
C ARG A 26 -9.22 -0.06 3.78
N ASP A 27 -10.45 0.03 4.30
CA ASP A 27 -11.65 0.35 3.50
C ASP A 27 -11.34 1.55 2.59
N PRO A 28 -11.45 1.41 1.25
CA PRO A 28 -11.04 2.47 0.34
C PRO A 28 -11.84 3.77 0.55
N LYS A 29 -13.04 3.71 1.15
CA LYS A 29 -13.81 4.90 1.55
C LYS A 29 -13.14 5.67 2.68
N VAL A 30 -12.45 4.99 3.59
CA VAL A 30 -11.63 5.63 4.63
C VAL A 30 -10.46 6.35 3.97
N GLY A 31 -9.78 5.72 3.01
CA GLY A 31 -8.70 6.34 2.24
C GLY A 31 -9.14 7.60 1.49
N ILE A 32 -10.32 7.56 0.85
CA ILE A 32 -10.93 8.72 0.19
C ILE A 32 -11.22 9.84 1.20
N THR A 33 -11.80 9.51 2.36
CA THR A 33 -12.13 10.50 3.40
C THR A 33 -10.87 11.18 3.92
N GLU A 34 -9.81 10.42 4.22
CA GLU A 34 -8.52 10.96 4.68
C GLU A 34 -7.82 11.81 3.61
N ALA A 35 -7.93 11.44 2.34
CA ALA A 35 -7.40 12.24 1.23
C ALA A 35 -8.15 13.58 1.09
N VAL A 36 -9.48 13.57 1.22
CA VAL A 36 -10.30 14.79 1.13
C VAL A 36 -10.08 15.72 2.32
N SER A 37 -9.99 15.19 3.55
CA SER A 37 -9.70 15.99 4.75
C SER A 37 -8.35 16.70 4.70
N ARG A 38 -7.39 16.24 3.88
CA ARG A 38 -6.12 16.95 3.68
C ARG A 38 -6.20 18.20 2.81
N LEU A 39 -7.32 18.36 2.11
CA LEU A 39 -7.65 19.60 1.41
C LEU A 39 -8.30 20.63 2.34
N ASP A 40 -8.75 20.22 3.54
CA ASP A 40 -9.14 21.20 4.55
C ASP A 40 -7.92 22.07 4.88
N GLU A 41 -8.18 23.35 5.12
CA GLU A 41 -7.15 24.34 5.46
C GLU A 41 -6.14 24.66 4.35
N LEU A 42 -6.36 24.18 3.12
CA LEU A 42 -5.45 24.47 2.00
C LEU A 42 -5.24 25.98 1.80
N GLU A 43 -6.29 26.78 2.02
CA GLU A 43 -6.27 28.24 1.93
C GLU A 43 -5.32 28.94 2.92
N GLN A 44 -4.88 28.25 3.97
CA GLN A 44 -3.96 28.78 4.97
C GLN A 44 -2.49 28.61 4.56
N LEU A 45 -2.22 27.94 3.43
CA LEU A 45 -0.89 27.61 2.97
C LEU A 45 -0.42 28.57 1.87
N PRO A 46 0.90 28.64 1.63
CA PRO A 46 1.44 29.30 0.44
C PRO A 46 0.98 28.58 -0.84
N LEU A 47 0.70 29.34 -1.90
CA LEU A 47 0.28 28.79 -3.20
C LEU A 47 1.23 27.73 -3.75
N ALA A 48 2.53 27.83 -3.47
CA ALA A 48 3.51 26.83 -3.87
C ALA A 48 3.20 25.44 -3.25
N GLU A 49 2.74 25.40 -2.00
CA GLU A 49 2.38 24.17 -1.29
C GLU A 49 1.00 23.62 -1.70
N HIS A 50 0.15 24.43 -2.32
CA HIS A 50 -1.15 23.96 -2.81
C HIS A 50 -0.97 22.89 -3.87
N VAL A 51 -0.05 23.10 -4.81
CA VAL A 51 0.19 22.17 -5.93
C VAL A 51 0.69 20.83 -5.40
N GLU A 52 1.65 20.84 -4.47
CA GLU A 52 2.18 19.62 -3.86
C GLU A 52 1.10 18.85 -3.08
N ARG A 53 0.24 19.54 -2.32
CA ARG A 53 -0.89 18.91 -1.63
C ARG A 53 -1.94 18.36 -2.58
N PHE A 54 -2.27 19.07 -3.66
CA PHE A 54 -3.22 18.59 -4.67
C PHE A 54 -2.70 17.34 -5.38
N GLU A 55 -1.43 17.30 -5.78
CA GLU A 55 -0.82 16.12 -6.41
C GLU A 55 -0.79 14.91 -5.47
N ALA A 56 -0.47 15.11 -4.19
CA ALA A 56 -0.50 14.05 -3.19
C ALA A 56 -1.91 13.48 -3.01
N VAL A 57 -2.92 14.33 -2.85
CA VAL A 57 -4.33 13.93 -2.71
C VAL A 57 -4.84 13.25 -3.98
N HIS A 58 -4.48 13.75 -5.16
CA HIS A 58 -4.84 13.15 -6.45
C HIS A 58 -4.28 11.73 -6.58
N THR A 59 -3.02 11.52 -6.19
CA THR A 59 -2.38 10.20 -6.22
C THR A 59 -3.09 9.22 -5.30
N GLU A 60 -3.39 9.62 -4.06
CA GLU A 60 -4.09 8.76 -3.09
C GLU A 60 -5.53 8.45 -3.50
N LEU A 61 -6.27 9.42 -4.03
CA LEU A 61 -7.59 9.19 -4.58
C LEU A 61 -7.54 8.19 -5.74
N THR A 62 -6.54 8.31 -6.62
CA THR A 62 -6.35 7.38 -7.74
C THR A 62 -6.11 5.95 -7.24
N VAL A 63 -5.28 5.77 -6.22
CA VAL A 63 -5.04 4.47 -5.59
C VAL A 63 -6.32 3.92 -4.96
N ALA A 64 -6.99 4.70 -4.12
CA ALA A 64 -8.20 4.27 -3.42
C ALA A 64 -9.35 3.93 -4.38
N LEU A 65 -9.52 4.69 -5.47
CA LEU A 65 -10.53 4.40 -6.49
C LEU A 65 -10.17 3.20 -7.37
N SER A 66 -8.88 3.00 -7.67
CA SER A 66 -8.43 1.83 -8.44
C SER A 66 -8.63 0.52 -7.67
N ASP A 67 -8.50 0.54 -6.34
CA ASP A 67 -8.82 -0.64 -5.51
C ASP A 67 -10.32 -0.94 -5.43
N ILE A 68 -11.18 0.08 -5.52
CA ILE A 68 -12.64 -0.13 -5.63
C ILE A 68 -13.00 -0.74 -7.00
N ASP A 69 -12.30 -0.33 -8.06
CA ASP A 69 -12.54 -0.78 -9.44
C ASP A 69 -12.09 -2.22 -9.70
N LYS A 70 -11.19 -2.78 -8.88
CA LYS A 70 -10.85 -4.22 -8.89
C LYS A 70 -12.03 -5.05 -8.37
N VAL A 71 -13.00 -5.31 -9.24
CA VAL A 71 -14.13 -6.25 -9.04
C VAL A 71 -13.99 -7.52 -9.86
#